data_AF-A0A5K1GWW9-F1
#
_entry.id   AF-A0A5K1GWW9-F1
#
_cell.length_a   1.000
_cell.length_b   1.000
_cell.length_c   1.000
_cell.angle_alpha   90.00
_cell.angle_beta   90.00
_cell.angle_gamma   90.00
#
_symmetry.space_group_name_H-M   'P 1'
#
loop_
_entity.id
_entity.type
_entity.pdbx_description
1 polymer ?
#
loop_
_entity_poly.entity_id
_entity_poly.type
_entity_poly.pdbx_seq_one_letter_code
_entity_poly.pdbx_strand_id
1 'polypeptide(L)'
;MLNHEKARVLGRSKSRRWRQGRTGVTISVSLVLLLATGAWLSLVFSGGSRRRCWHKLKEWEGSPRSFPWQPDEVDASAGSFRKTSGPVRDGGSGGRDDREDEQLSLRHIEFGIAGSAQLWSNRKEFVRLWWRPEEMIGHVWLEEVLSEEEGLPPIRVSEDISRFSYTNPTGHPSGLRISRIVKESFRLGLPGVRWFVLGDDDTIFNPDNLVRVLAKYDHNEMVYIGGPSESHSANTYFSHSMAFGGGGIAISYPLAESISKMQDECLERYPKLYGSDDRLHACISELGVPLTREYGFHQ
;
A
#
# COMPACT_ATOMS: atom_id res chain seq x y z
N MET A 1 -11.24 -42.35 -100.14
CA MET A 1 -12.36 -41.52 -100.63
C MET A 1 -12.87 -40.65 -99.49
N LEU A 2 -12.85 -39.33 -99.74
CA LEU A 2 -13.53 -38.19 -99.09
C LEU A 2 -13.91 -38.21 -97.59
N ASN A 3 -13.35 -37.22 -96.88
CA ASN A 3 -13.95 -36.25 -95.94
C ASN A 3 -15.38 -36.50 -95.42
N HIS A 4 -15.58 -36.39 -94.10
CA HIS A 4 -16.00 -35.12 -93.48
C HIS A 4 -16.03 -35.18 -91.95
N GLU A 5 -15.54 -34.10 -91.33
CA GLU A 5 -15.63 -33.74 -89.92
C GLU A 5 -17.06 -33.77 -89.36
N LYS A 6 -17.17 -34.04 -88.05
CA LYS A 6 -18.01 -33.22 -87.14
C LYS A 6 -17.53 -33.37 -85.69
N ALA A 7 -16.96 -32.28 -85.19
CA ALA A 7 -16.58 -32.06 -83.81
C ALA A 7 -17.81 -32.13 -82.87
N ARG A 8 -17.65 -32.79 -81.71
CA ARG A 8 -18.60 -32.71 -80.58
C ARG A 8 -18.03 -31.83 -79.48
N VAL A 9 -18.85 -30.87 -79.09
CA VAL A 9 -18.60 -29.75 -78.18
C VAL A 9 -18.52 -30.24 -76.73
N LEU A 10 -17.43 -29.91 -76.03
CA LEU A 10 -17.32 -30.02 -74.57
C LEU A 10 -17.97 -28.79 -73.91
N GLY A 11 -18.91 -29.04 -73.00
CA GLY A 11 -19.63 -28.02 -72.24
C GLY A 11 -18.71 -27.20 -71.33
N ARG A 12 -18.63 -25.89 -71.59
CA ARG A 12 -17.89 -24.92 -70.77
C ARG A 12 -18.81 -24.42 -69.63
N SER A 13 -18.56 -24.87 -68.40
CA SER A 13 -19.18 -24.31 -67.21
C SER A 13 -18.75 -22.85 -67.04
N LYS A 14 -19.71 -21.91 -67.15
CA LYS A 14 -19.48 -20.48 -66.87
C LYS A 14 -19.63 -20.24 -65.37
N SER A 15 -18.52 -20.16 -64.63
CA SER A 15 -18.52 -19.55 -63.31
C SER A 15 -18.72 -18.04 -63.46
N ARG A 16 -19.88 -17.53 -63.01
CA ARG A 16 -20.14 -16.10 -62.91
C ARG A 16 -19.25 -15.53 -61.81
N ARG A 17 -18.11 -14.95 -62.19
CA ARG A 17 -17.29 -14.11 -61.31
C ARG A 17 -18.09 -12.86 -60.98
N TRP A 18 -18.65 -12.80 -59.78
CA TRP A 18 -19.33 -11.63 -59.24
C TRP A 18 -18.32 -10.48 -59.18
N ARG A 19 -18.46 -9.47 -60.04
CA ARG A 19 -17.68 -8.24 -59.95
C ARG A 19 -18.17 -7.49 -58.73
N GLN A 20 -17.46 -7.63 -57.61
CA GLN A 20 -17.68 -6.83 -56.42
C GLN A 20 -17.26 -5.39 -56.74
N GLY A 21 -18.25 -4.55 -57.06
CA GLY A 21 -18.02 -3.14 -57.33
C GLY A 21 -17.40 -2.46 -56.10
N ARG A 22 -16.62 -1.39 -56.33
CA ARG A 22 -16.05 -0.53 -55.28
C ARG A 22 -17.08 -0.16 -54.19
N THR A 23 -18.35 0.02 -54.58
CA THR A 23 -19.48 0.28 -53.68
C THR A 23 -19.82 -0.89 -52.75
N GLY A 24 -19.72 -2.14 -53.23
CA GLY A 24 -19.92 -3.32 -52.41
C GLY A 24 -18.81 -3.49 -51.37
N VAL A 25 -17.56 -3.19 -51.75
CA VAL A 25 -16.43 -3.22 -50.81
C VAL A 25 -16.56 -2.15 -49.75
N THR A 26 -16.95 -0.91 -50.10
CA THR A 26 -17.16 0.16 -49.12
C THR A 26 -18.28 -0.18 -48.14
N ILE A 27 -19.40 -0.75 -48.61
CA ILE A 27 -20.51 -1.15 -47.74
C ILE A 27 -20.05 -2.27 -46.79
N SER A 28 -19.32 -3.27 -47.29
CA SER A 28 -18.78 -4.34 -46.46
C SER A 28 -17.80 -3.81 -45.40
N VAL A 29 -16.91 -2.89 -45.76
CA VAL A 29 -15.94 -2.29 -44.82
C VAL A 29 -16.65 -1.45 -43.76
N SER A 30 -17.62 -0.61 -44.14
CA SER A 30 -18.40 0.19 -43.18
C SER A 30 -19.21 -0.68 -42.22
N LEU A 31 -19.80 -1.78 -42.70
CA LEU A 31 -20.53 -2.72 -41.86
C LEU A 31 -19.60 -3.43 -40.87
N VAL A 32 -18.43 -3.88 -41.32
CA VAL A 32 -17.42 -4.48 -40.45
C VAL A 32 -16.93 -3.49 -39.38
N LEU A 33 -16.71 -2.22 -39.76
CA LEU A 33 -16.28 -1.19 -38.81
C LEU A 33 -17.34 -0.93 -37.75
N LEU A 34 -18.62 -0.86 -38.13
CA LEU A 34 -19.75 -0.67 -37.21
C LEU A 34 -19.94 -1.86 -36.25
N LEU A 35 -19.76 -3.09 -36.76
CA LEU A 35 -19.82 -4.29 -35.92
C LEU A 35 -18.64 -4.35 -34.95
N ALA A 36 -17.44 -3.99 -35.40
CA ALA A 36 -16.25 -3.95 -34.56
C ALA A 36 -16.35 -2.87 -33.47
N THR A 37 -16.85 -1.67 -33.78
CA THR A 37 -17.08 -0.62 -32.78
C THR A 37 -18.20 -0.98 -31.83
N GLY A 38 -19.30 -1.58 -32.29
CA GLY A 38 -20.36 -2.08 -31.43
C GLY A 38 -19.90 -3.19 -30.48
N ALA A 39 -19.05 -4.11 -30.96
CA ALA A 39 -18.43 -5.15 -30.14
C ALA A 39 -17.45 -4.57 -29.12
N TRP A 40 -16.62 -3.60 -29.52
CA TRP A 40 -15.68 -2.91 -28.62
C TRP A 40 -16.39 -2.10 -27.55
N LEU A 41 -17.42 -1.33 -27.91
CA LEU A 41 -18.27 -0.61 -26.95
C LEU A 41 -18.98 -1.60 -26.00
N SER A 42 -19.46 -2.73 -26.51
CA SER A 42 -20.02 -3.78 -25.65
C SER A 42 -18.97 -4.36 -24.70
N LEU A 43 -17.71 -4.50 -25.12
CA LEU A 43 -16.63 -4.99 -24.26
C LEU A 43 -16.24 -3.99 -23.17
N VAL A 44 -16.24 -2.69 -23.52
CA VAL A 44 -15.85 -1.59 -22.62
C VAL A 44 -16.98 -1.21 -21.66
N PHE A 45 -18.23 -1.25 -22.10
CA PHE A 45 -19.40 -0.77 -21.36
C PHE A 45 -20.37 -1.87 -20.88
N SER A 46 -20.16 -3.15 -21.23
CA SER A 46 -20.94 -4.24 -20.62
C SER A 46 -20.48 -4.47 -19.19
N GLY A 47 -21.17 -3.79 -18.26
CA GLY A 47 -20.95 -3.83 -16.81
C GLY A 47 -21.15 -5.20 -16.13
N GLY A 48 -21.32 -6.28 -16.90
CA GLY A 48 -21.44 -7.65 -16.38
C GLY A 48 -20.10 -8.29 -15.99
N SER A 49 -18.99 -7.94 -16.65
CA SER A 49 -17.68 -8.59 -16.40
C SER A 49 -16.92 -8.01 -15.21
N ARG A 50 -17.14 -6.73 -14.87
CA ARG A 50 -16.57 -6.16 -13.63
C ARG A 50 -17.09 -6.91 -12.42
N ARG A 51 -18.41 -7.14 -12.30
CA ARG A 51 -19.00 -7.79 -11.10
C ARG A 51 -18.47 -9.19 -10.83
N ARG A 52 -18.11 -9.96 -11.86
CA ARG A 52 -17.58 -11.33 -11.72
C ARG A 52 -16.09 -11.35 -11.33
N CYS A 53 -15.30 -10.37 -11.79
CA CYS A 53 -13.92 -10.16 -11.33
C CYS A 53 -13.89 -9.70 -9.87
N TRP A 54 -14.80 -8.80 -9.48
CA TRP A 54 -14.97 -8.38 -8.08
C TRP A 54 -15.39 -9.53 -7.16
N HIS A 55 -16.24 -10.46 -7.63
CA HIS A 55 -16.57 -11.66 -6.85
C HIS A 55 -15.39 -12.62 -6.68
N LYS A 56 -14.55 -12.80 -7.70
CA LYS A 56 -13.33 -13.62 -7.59
C LYS A 56 -12.25 -12.99 -6.71
N LEU A 57 -12.13 -11.66 -6.71
CA LEU A 57 -11.22 -10.95 -5.80
C LEU A 57 -11.68 -11.11 -4.34
N LYS A 58 -13.00 -11.00 -4.11
CA LYS A 58 -13.62 -11.18 -2.79
C LYS A 58 -13.61 -12.62 -2.27
N GLU A 59 -13.56 -13.62 -3.17
CA GLU A 59 -13.34 -15.02 -2.81
C GLU A 59 -11.87 -15.33 -2.49
N TRP A 60 -10.92 -14.57 -3.04
CA TRP A 60 -9.49 -14.74 -2.76
C TRP A 60 -9.12 -14.25 -1.35
N GLU A 61 -9.79 -13.19 -0.86
CA GLU A 61 -9.71 -12.73 0.54
C GLU A 61 -10.28 -13.74 1.56
N GLY A 62 -10.89 -14.85 1.11
CA GLY A 62 -11.67 -15.76 1.96
C GLY A 62 -11.21 -17.23 2.02
N SER A 63 -10.00 -17.60 1.57
CA SER A 63 -9.59 -19.02 1.58
C SER A 63 -8.19 -19.28 2.15
N PRO A 64 -8.07 -19.63 3.44
CA PRO A 64 -6.80 -20.04 4.04
C PRO A 64 -6.70 -21.57 4.03
N ARG A 65 -6.65 -22.22 2.87
CA ARG A 65 -6.32 -23.66 2.81
C ARG A 65 -5.60 -24.04 1.52
N SER A 66 -4.28 -23.87 1.52
CA SER A 66 -3.34 -24.89 1.01
C SER A 66 -1.90 -24.36 1.00
N PHE A 67 -1.17 -24.43 2.11
CA PHE A 67 0.29 -24.54 2.07
C PHE A 67 0.77 -25.33 3.30
N PRO A 68 1.28 -26.56 3.13
CA PRO A 68 1.94 -27.29 4.20
C PRO A 68 3.41 -26.88 4.22
N TRP A 69 3.79 -26.02 5.15
CA TRP A 69 5.20 -25.81 5.50
C TRP A 69 5.43 -26.43 6.88
N GLN A 70 6.25 -27.49 6.93
CA GLN A 70 6.86 -27.95 8.17
C GLN A 70 8.26 -27.31 8.26
N PRO A 71 8.65 -26.71 9.39
CA PRO A 71 10.03 -26.26 9.59
C PRO A 71 10.90 -27.46 9.95
N ASP A 72 11.94 -27.72 9.17
CA ASP A 72 13.06 -28.56 9.60
C ASP A 72 13.91 -27.80 10.63
N GLU A 73 14.24 -28.46 11.73
CA GLU A 73 15.21 -28.01 12.73
C GLU A 73 16.58 -27.84 12.08
N VAL A 74 17.21 -26.68 12.25
CA VAL A 74 18.62 -26.48 11.91
C VAL A 74 19.41 -26.19 13.17
N ASP A 75 20.32 -27.13 13.44
CA ASP A 75 21.26 -27.19 14.54
C ASP A 75 22.10 -25.92 14.73
N ALA A 76 22.25 -25.54 15.99
CA ALA A 76 23.16 -24.53 16.45
C ALA A 76 24.59 -25.05 16.45
N SER A 77 25.50 -24.44 15.68
CA SER A 77 26.90 -24.33 16.11
C SER A 77 27.72 -23.29 15.32
N ALA A 78 28.62 -22.66 16.09
CA ALA A 78 29.87 -22.03 15.71
C ALA A 78 29.87 -20.57 15.20
N GLY A 79 30.52 -19.71 16.02
CA GLY A 79 30.99 -18.39 15.56
C GLY A 79 31.36 -17.40 16.67
N SER A 80 32.19 -17.79 17.64
CA SER A 80 32.74 -16.85 18.64
C SER A 80 33.73 -15.89 17.97
N PHE A 81 33.38 -14.60 17.90
CA PHE A 81 34.31 -13.52 17.53
C PHE A 81 34.72 -12.71 18.77
N ARG A 82 35.98 -12.90 19.16
CA ARG A 82 36.68 -12.14 20.21
C ARG A 82 36.88 -10.69 19.74
N LYS A 83 36.34 -9.72 20.47
CA LYS A 83 36.69 -8.30 20.34
C LYS A 83 37.84 -7.99 21.31
N THR A 84 38.99 -7.59 20.76
CA THR A 84 40.15 -7.11 21.52
C THR A 84 39.95 -5.65 21.93
N SER A 85 40.12 -5.36 23.21
CA SER A 85 40.14 -4.01 23.79
C SER A 85 41.52 -3.36 23.63
N GLY A 86 41.52 -2.08 23.25
CA GLY A 86 42.66 -1.17 23.28
C GLY A 86 42.35 0.05 24.18
N PRO A 87 43.36 0.79 24.66
CA PRO A 87 43.31 1.40 25.99
C PRO A 87 42.66 2.78 26.05
N VAL A 88 42.11 3.04 27.24
CA VAL A 88 41.52 4.28 27.77
C VAL A 88 42.52 5.43 27.76
N ARG A 89 42.06 6.62 27.34
CA ARG A 89 42.67 7.91 27.70
C ARG A 89 41.60 8.78 28.37
N ASP A 90 41.96 9.21 29.56
CA ASP A 90 41.19 10.06 30.48
C ASP A 90 41.44 11.55 30.19
N GLY A 91 40.45 12.39 30.51
CA GLY A 91 40.61 13.83 30.70
C GLY A 91 39.72 14.73 29.82
N GLY A 92 38.64 15.27 30.41
CA GLY A 92 37.92 16.41 29.83
C GLY A 92 36.53 16.68 30.40
N SER A 93 36.47 17.27 31.60
CA SER A 93 35.27 17.82 32.24
C SER A 93 34.60 18.89 31.36
N GLY A 94 33.35 18.64 30.98
CA GLY A 94 32.42 19.61 30.44
C GLY A 94 31.03 18.99 30.55
N GLY A 95 30.17 19.58 31.40
CA GLY A 95 28.82 19.07 31.64
C GLY A 95 28.03 19.00 30.34
N ARG A 96 27.97 17.81 29.76
CA ARG A 96 26.93 17.41 28.83
C ARG A 96 25.77 16.93 29.67
N ASP A 97 24.57 17.32 29.27
CA ASP A 97 23.32 16.73 29.73
C ASP A 97 23.37 15.24 29.32
N ASP A 98 23.97 14.41 30.17
CA ASP A 98 24.10 12.95 30.02
C ASP A 98 22.72 12.33 30.24
N ARG A 99 21.77 12.67 29.36
CA ARG A 99 20.74 11.71 29.01
C ARG A 99 21.48 10.66 28.21
N GLU A 100 21.91 9.60 28.89
CA GLU A 100 22.24 8.35 28.22
C GLU A 100 21.16 8.14 27.15
N ASP A 101 21.55 8.11 25.88
CA ASP A 101 20.66 7.80 24.77
C ASP A 101 20.13 6.39 25.04
N GLU A 102 19.02 6.30 25.79
CA GLU A 102 18.46 5.04 26.24
C GLU A 102 18.23 4.21 24.99
N GLN A 103 18.69 2.95 25.03
CA GLN A 103 18.59 2.06 23.89
C GLN A 103 17.15 2.02 23.37
N LEU A 104 16.97 2.15 22.05
CA LEU A 104 15.64 2.12 21.45
C LEU A 104 14.89 0.85 21.86
N SER A 105 13.64 1.01 22.26
CA SER A 105 12.75 -0.05 22.73
C SER A 105 11.32 0.23 22.28
N LEU A 106 10.39 -0.72 22.49
CA LEU A 106 9.00 -0.58 22.08
C LEU A 106 8.27 0.60 22.74
N ARG A 107 8.73 1.06 23.91
CA ARG A 107 8.19 2.23 24.62
C ARG A 107 8.49 3.56 23.91
N HIS A 108 9.43 3.56 22.97
CA HIS A 108 9.81 4.73 22.18
C HIS A 108 9.11 4.77 20.82
N ILE A 109 8.26 3.79 20.50
CA ILE A 109 7.60 3.64 19.20
C ILE A 109 6.08 3.71 19.43
N GLU A 110 5.45 4.77 18.94
CA GLU A 110 3.99 4.88 18.95
C GLU A 110 3.39 4.26 17.69
N PHE A 111 2.53 3.24 17.88
CA PHE A 111 1.81 2.61 16.77
C PHE A 111 0.48 3.32 16.49
N GLY A 112 0.31 3.79 15.26
CA GLY A 112 -0.96 4.30 14.73
C GLY A 112 -1.59 3.29 13.78
N ILE A 113 -2.50 2.46 14.29
CA ILE A 113 -3.12 1.38 13.52
C ILE A 113 -4.40 1.90 12.88
N ALA A 114 -4.43 1.93 11.55
CA ALA A 114 -5.59 2.34 10.78
C ALA A 114 -6.61 1.20 10.67
N GLY A 115 -7.84 1.42 11.12
CA GLY A 115 -8.91 0.43 10.97
C GLY A 115 -10.22 1.05 10.52
N SER A 116 -11.24 0.21 10.39
CA SER A 116 -12.64 0.65 10.27
C SER A 116 -13.50 -0.06 11.31
N ALA A 117 -14.47 0.65 11.88
CA ALA A 117 -15.35 0.10 12.90
C ALA A 117 -16.14 -1.10 12.37
N GLN A 118 -16.50 -1.06 11.09
CA GLN A 118 -17.20 -2.16 10.40
C GLN A 118 -16.37 -3.46 10.35
N LEU A 119 -15.05 -3.37 10.13
CA LEU A 119 -14.18 -4.54 9.96
C LEU A 119 -13.47 -4.96 11.25
N TRP A 120 -13.41 -4.07 12.24
CA TRP A 120 -12.64 -4.24 13.47
C TRP A 120 -12.97 -5.53 14.23
N SER A 121 -14.24 -5.92 14.27
CA SER A 121 -14.69 -7.14 14.95
C SER A 121 -13.98 -8.42 14.47
N ASN A 122 -13.57 -8.46 13.20
CA ASN A 122 -12.82 -9.57 12.63
C ASN A 122 -11.31 -9.27 12.56
N ARG A 123 -10.94 -8.04 12.22
CA ARG A 123 -9.54 -7.67 11.94
C ARG A 123 -8.68 -7.48 13.19
N LYS A 124 -9.29 -7.19 14.34
CA LYS A 124 -8.58 -7.12 15.63
C LYS A 124 -7.78 -8.38 15.96
N GLU A 125 -8.19 -9.54 15.44
CA GLU A 125 -7.48 -10.80 15.66
C GLU A 125 -6.09 -10.80 15.02
N PHE A 126 -5.86 -10.06 13.91
CA PHE A 126 -4.51 -9.89 13.35
C PHE A 126 -3.63 -9.05 14.27
N VAL A 127 -4.17 -7.96 14.81
CA VAL A 127 -3.47 -7.10 15.77
C VAL A 127 -3.08 -7.88 17.03
N ARG A 128 -3.98 -8.74 17.52
CA ARG A 128 -3.74 -9.61 18.69
C ARG A 128 -2.54 -10.54 18.51
N LEU A 129 -2.13 -10.88 17.28
CA LEU A 129 -0.99 -11.77 17.03
C LEU A 129 0.36 -11.14 17.41
N TRP A 130 0.50 -9.83 17.31
CA TRP A 130 1.78 -9.14 17.47
C TRP A 130 1.78 -8.05 18.53
N TRP A 131 0.61 -7.56 18.94
CA TRP A 131 0.50 -6.58 20.00
C TRP A 131 0.92 -7.16 21.36
N ARG A 132 1.78 -6.44 22.08
CA ARG A 132 2.23 -6.79 23.43
C ARG A 132 1.69 -5.75 24.42
N PRO A 133 0.62 -6.07 25.16
CA PRO A 133 0.09 -5.19 26.20
C PRO A 133 1.20 -4.80 27.18
N GLU A 134 1.13 -3.60 27.75
CA GLU A 134 2.08 -3.06 28.75
C GLU A 134 3.52 -2.77 28.26
N GLU A 135 3.95 -3.36 27.14
CA GLU A 135 5.25 -3.11 26.50
C GLU A 135 5.17 -2.08 25.38
N MET A 136 4.08 -2.08 24.62
CA MET A 136 3.88 -1.25 23.44
C MET A 136 2.95 -0.06 23.72
N ILE A 137 3.21 1.05 23.04
CA ILE A 137 2.35 2.25 23.08
C ILE A 137 1.78 2.51 21.69
N GLY A 138 0.52 2.93 21.62
CA GLY A 138 -0.17 3.09 20.34
C GLY A 138 -1.67 2.98 20.48
N HIS A 139 -2.36 3.19 19.36
CA HIS A 139 -3.80 3.27 19.29
C HIS A 139 -4.32 2.72 17.96
N VAL A 140 -5.52 2.14 18.00
CA VAL A 140 -6.31 1.82 16.81
C VAL A 140 -7.22 3.00 16.51
N TRP A 141 -7.13 3.55 15.29
CA TRP A 141 -7.84 4.75 14.87
C TRP A 141 -9.03 4.40 13.96
N LEU A 142 -10.23 4.62 14.49
CA LEU A 142 -11.51 4.30 13.85
C LEU A 142 -12.36 5.54 13.59
N GLU A 143 -13.41 5.39 12.79
CA GLU A 143 -14.43 6.42 12.55
C GLU A 143 -15.53 6.47 13.62
N GLU A 144 -15.66 5.42 14.45
CA GLU A 144 -16.72 5.29 15.45
C GLU A 144 -16.18 4.71 16.77
N VAL A 145 -16.88 5.02 17.87
CA VAL A 145 -16.57 4.48 19.19
C VAL A 145 -17.00 3.01 19.25
N LEU A 146 -16.09 2.14 19.67
CA LEU A 146 -16.37 0.74 19.96
C LEU A 146 -15.97 0.40 21.40
N SER A 147 -16.49 -0.72 21.92
CA SER A 147 -16.07 -1.23 23.21
C SER A 147 -14.61 -1.68 23.16
N GLU A 148 -13.83 -1.25 24.14
CA GLU A 148 -12.46 -1.75 24.31
C GLU A 148 -12.48 -3.20 24.80
N GLU A 149 -11.41 -3.92 24.46
CA GLU A 149 -11.20 -5.31 24.83
C GLU A 149 -9.81 -5.49 25.42
N GLU A 150 -9.68 -6.33 26.44
CA GLU A 150 -8.40 -6.64 27.05
C GLU A 150 -7.43 -7.28 26.04
N GLY A 151 -6.15 -6.93 26.17
CA GLY A 151 -5.09 -7.46 25.34
C GLY A 151 -4.96 -6.83 23.94
N LEU A 152 -5.74 -5.80 23.63
CA LEU A 152 -5.66 -5.03 22.38
C LEU A 152 -5.20 -3.59 22.64
N PRO A 153 -4.70 -2.86 21.63
CA PRO A 153 -4.39 -1.44 21.77
C PRO A 153 -5.67 -0.63 22.06
N PRO A 154 -5.58 0.47 22.84
CA PRO A 154 -6.70 1.38 23.05
C PRO A 154 -7.26 1.94 21.75
N ILE A 155 -8.55 2.24 21.72
CA ILE A 155 -9.24 2.76 20.53
C ILE A 155 -9.31 4.29 20.61
N ARG A 156 -9.03 4.95 19.48
CA ARG A 156 -9.25 6.38 19.27
C ARG A 156 -10.18 6.59 18.09
N VAL A 157 -11.06 7.58 18.22
CA VAL A 157 -11.89 8.05 17.11
C VAL A 157 -11.19 9.21 16.45
N SER A 158 -10.98 9.12 15.13
CA SER A 158 -10.34 10.20 14.39
C SER A 158 -11.23 11.44 14.31
N GLU A 159 -10.61 12.62 14.23
CA GLU A 159 -11.34 13.88 14.07
C GLU A 159 -12.17 13.94 12.76
N ASP A 160 -13.19 14.80 12.76
CA ASP A 160 -14.03 15.03 11.59
C ASP A 160 -13.23 15.59 10.40
N ILE A 161 -13.50 15.02 9.22
CA ILE A 161 -12.85 15.37 7.96
C ILE A 161 -13.76 16.16 7.00
N SER A 162 -14.98 16.53 7.41
CA SER A 162 -15.98 17.13 6.53
C SER A 162 -15.55 18.45 5.87
N ARG A 163 -14.60 19.16 6.50
CA ARG A 163 -14.05 20.41 5.96
C ARG A 163 -13.14 20.22 4.74
N PHE A 164 -12.55 19.03 4.56
CA PHE A 164 -11.60 18.79 3.49
C PHE A 164 -12.30 18.54 2.15
N SER A 165 -11.78 19.14 1.09
CA SER A 165 -12.26 18.84 -0.25
C SER A 165 -11.84 17.44 -0.71
N TYR A 166 -12.80 16.65 -1.23
CA TYR A 166 -12.53 15.33 -1.81
C TYR A 166 -13.15 15.21 -3.20
N THR A 167 -12.31 14.95 -4.21
CA THR A 167 -12.71 14.97 -5.63
C THR A 167 -12.22 13.77 -6.43
N ASN A 168 -11.54 12.80 -5.79
CA ASN A 168 -11.12 11.59 -6.47
C ASN A 168 -12.35 10.72 -6.82
N PRO A 169 -12.51 10.27 -8.07
CA PRO A 169 -13.72 9.56 -8.51
C PRO A 169 -13.77 8.09 -8.11
N THR A 170 -12.66 7.50 -7.65
CA THR A 170 -12.54 6.05 -7.43
C THR A 170 -12.16 5.67 -6.00
N GLY A 171 -11.58 6.58 -5.22
CA GLY A 171 -11.21 6.32 -3.85
C GLY A 171 -12.36 6.53 -2.86
N HIS A 172 -12.01 6.52 -1.58
CA HIS A 172 -12.93 6.78 -0.48
C HIS A 172 -12.44 7.94 0.41
N PRO A 173 -13.32 8.80 0.94
CA PRO A 173 -12.94 9.90 1.84
C PRO A 173 -12.21 9.47 3.11
N SER A 174 -12.36 8.21 3.54
CA SER A 174 -11.61 7.66 4.69
C SER A 174 -10.10 7.77 4.54
N GLY A 175 -9.56 7.87 3.31
CA GLY A 175 -8.14 8.13 3.09
C GLY A 175 -7.66 9.46 3.69
N LEU A 176 -8.51 10.49 3.77
CA LEU A 176 -8.21 11.74 4.48
C LEU A 176 -8.04 11.47 5.97
N ARG A 177 -9.00 10.75 6.57
CA ARG A 177 -8.98 10.37 7.99
C ARG A 177 -7.71 9.58 8.33
N ILE A 178 -7.45 8.50 7.59
CA ILE A 178 -6.31 7.62 7.84
C ILE A 178 -4.98 8.36 7.64
N SER A 179 -4.87 9.24 6.63
CA SER A 179 -3.64 10.04 6.44
C SER A 179 -3.29 10.91 7.66
N ARG A 180 -4.30 11.33 8.43
CA ARG A 180 -4.12 12.21 9.60
C ARG A 180 -3.71 11.47 10.88
N ILE A 181 -3.66 10.13 10.87
CA ILE A 181 -3.28 9.33 12.05
C ILE A 181 -1.95 9.79 12.63
N VAL A 182 -0.91 10.03 11.80
CA VAL A 182 0.40 10.51 12.29
C VAL A 182 0.29 11.83 13.06
N LYS A 183 -0.53 12.76 12.57
CA LYS A 183 -0.75 14.06 13.20
C LYS A 183 -1.57 13.93 14.47
N GLU A 184 -2.60 13.09 14.46
CA GLU A 184 -3.48 12.88 15.61
C GLU A 184 -2.73 12.15 16.74
N SER A 185 -1.92 11.14 16.40
CA SER A 185 -0.97 10.49 17.32
C SER A 185 0.04 11.49 17.89
N PHE A 186 0.70 12.30 17.04
CA PHE A 186 1.64 13.31 17.52
C PHE A 186 1.02 14.27 18.54
N ARG A 187 -0.24 14.68 18.33
CA ARG A 187 -0.98 15.57 19.24
C ARG A 187 -1.29 14.96 20.60
N LEU A 188 -1.23 13.64 20.75
CA LEU A 188 -1.37 13.00 22.06
C LEU A 188 -0.21 13.35 23.00
N GLY A 189 0.95 13.73 22.45
CA GLY A 189 2.08 14.21 23.24
C GLY A 189 2.63 13.17 24.22
N LEU A 190 2.60 11.88 23.83
CA LEU A 190 3.09 10.81 24.68
C LEU A 190 4.60 11.00 24.97
N PRO A 191 5.04 10.86 26.24
CA PRO A 191 6.42 11.12 26.61
C PRO A 191 7.35 10.04 26.05
N GLY A 192 8.54 10.44 25.61
CA GLY A 192 9.58 9.52 25.17
C GLY A 192 9.38 8.91 23.78
N VAL A 193 8.33 9.29 23.04
CA VAL A 193 8.17 8.83 21.65
C VAL A 193 9.31 9.36 20.78
N ARG A 194 9.94 8.47 20.02
CA ARG A 194 11.00 8.77 19.04
C ARG A 194 10.58 8.42 17.61
N TRP A 195 9.67 7.46 17.47
CA TRP A 195 9.16 6.98 16.18
C TRP A 195 7.65 6.82 16.22
N PHE A 196 7.01 7.12 15.09
CA PHE A 196 5.62 6.83 14.81
C PHE A 196 5.57 5.74 13.74
N VAL A 197 4.90 4.63 14.03
CA VAL A 197 4.75 3.51 13.10
C VAL A 197 3.29 3.38 12.72
N LEU A 198 2.99 3.53 11.44
CA LEU A 198 1.65 3.41 10.88
C LEU A 198 1.52 2.05 10.22
N GLY A 199 0.34 1.45 10.32
CA GLY A 199 -0.02 0.22 9.60
C GLY A 199 -1.53 0.04 9.59
N ASP A 200 -2.03 -0.86 8.75
CA ASP A 200 -3.45 -1.22 8.70
C ASP A 200 -3.79 -2.26 9.78
N ASP A 201 -5.08 -2.42 10.08
CA ASP A 201 -5.59 -3.39 11.06
C ASP A 201 -5.42 -4.86 10.64
N ASP A 202 -4.94 -5.11 9.42
CA ASP A 202 -4.48 -6.40 8.90
C ASP A 202 -2.97 -6.44 8.61
N THR A 203 -2.21 -5.40 8.98
CA THR A 203 -0.74 -5.42 8.94
C THR A 203 -0.17 -6.18 10.15
N ILE A 204 0.83 -7.03 9.91
CA ILE A 204 1.52 -7.80 10.95
C ILE A 204 2.94 -7.26 11.13
N PHE A 205 3.26 -6.82 12.34
CA PHE A 205 4.60 -6.38 12.69
C PHE A 205 5.37 -7.48 13.43
N ASN A 206 6.69 -7.55 13.21
CA ASN A 206 7.63 -8.20 14.13
C ASN A 206 8.26 -7.10 15.01
N PRO A 207 7.79 -6.91 16.26
CA PRO A 207 8.18 -5.74 17.07
C PRO A 207 9.68 -5.70 17.37
N ASP A 208 10.28 -6.85 17.69
CA ASP A 208 11.71 -6.92 18.01
C ASP A 208 12.59 -6.60 16.80
N ASN A 209 12.19 -7.10 15.61
CA ASN A 209 12.89 -6.77 14.37
C ASN A 209 12.71 -5.29 14.01
N LEU A 210 11.51 -4.74 14.20
CA LEU A 210 11.24 -3.33 13.94
C LEU A 210 12.13 -2.43 14.80
N VAL A 211 12.29 -2.71 16.09
CA VAL A 211 13.22 -1.98 16.97
C VAL A 211 14.64 -2.02 16.40
N ARG A 212 15.13 -3.20 15.98
CA ARG A 212 16.49 -3.34 15.41
C ARG A 212 16.65 -2.57 14.10
N VAL A 213 15.62 -2.53 13.26
CA VAL A 213 15.63 -1.77 12.00
C VAL A 213 15.67 -0.27 12.28
N LEU A 214 14.79 0.23 13.16
CA LEU A 214 14.73 1.66 13.49
C LEU A 214 15.97 2.15 14.22
N ALA A 215 16.62 1.30 15.02
CA ALA A 215 17.89 1.61 15.70
C ALA A 215 19.07 1.91 14.75
N LYS A 216 18.93 1.64 13.44
CA LYS A 216 19.94 2.00 12.43
C LYS A 216 19.95 3.50 12.08
N TYR A 217 18.90 4.22 12.45
CA TYR A 217 18.65 5.59 12.02
C TYR A 217 18.67 6.57 13.19
N ASP A 218 19.16 7.79 12.94
CA ASP A 218 19.08 8.87 13.92
C ASP A 218 17.64 9.37 14.01
N HIS A 219 17.03 9.22 15.18
CA HIS A 219 15.66 9.61 15.44
C HIS A 219 15.49 11.14 15.60
N ASN A 220 16.59 11.89 15.69
CA ASN A 220 16.60 13.35 15.73
C ASN A 220 16.62 14.00 14.33
N GLU A 221 16.77 13.19 13.28
CA GLU A 221 16.67 13.64 11.89
C GLU A 221 15.26 13.38 11.32
N MET A 222 14.90 14.05 10.23
CA MET A 222 13.65 13.77 9.52
C MET A 222 13.80 12.51 8.65
N VAL A 223 13.23 11.40 9.08
CA VAL A 223 13.38 10.09 8.43
C VAL A 223 12.01 9.51 8.12
N TYR A 224 11.83 9.08 6.87
CA TYR A 224 10.65 8.41 6.34
C TYR A 224 11.05 7.02 5.84
N ILE A 225 10.57 5.96 6.49
CA ILE A 225 10.95 4.58 6.23
C ILE A 225 9.74 3.75 5.79
N GLY A 226 9.95 2.87 4.82
CA GLY A 226 8.99 1.83 4.44
C GLY A 226 9.39 1.14 3.14
N GLY A 227 8.42 0.52 2.48
CA GLY A 227 8.62 -0.20 1.22
C GLY A 227 7.65 0.27 0.12
N PRO A 228 8.10 0.37 -1.15
CA PRO A 228 7.18 0.45 -2.28
C PRO A 228 6.40 -0.87 -2.39
N SER A 229 5.29 -0.84 -3.14
CA SER A 229 4.50 -2.04 -3.39
C SER A 229 5.30 -3.10 -4.15
N GLU A 230 5.05 -4.37 -3.87
CA GLU A 230 5.50 -5.50 -4.70
C GLU A 230 4.80 -5.49 -6.08
N SER A 231 3.69 -4.76 -6.19
CA SER A 231 2.93 -4.61 -7.43
C SER A 231 3.51 -3.52 -8.34
N HIS A 232 3.95 -3.93 -9.54
CA HIS A 232 4.41 -3.00 -10.58
C HIS A 232 3.34 -1.96 -10.96
N SER A 233 2.07 -2.38 -11.06
CA SER A 233 0.98 -1.47 -11.42
C SER A 233 0.68 -0.46 -10.32
N ALA A 234 0.76 -0.87 -9.04
CA ALA A 234 0.56 0.05 -7.92
C ALA A 234 1.66 1.13 -7.91
N ASN A 235 2.92 0.74 -8.05
CA ASN A 235 4.03 1.69 -8.09
C ASN A 235 3.98 2.63 -9.30
N THR A 236 3.54 2.14 -10.46
CA THR A 236 3.39 2.96 -11.67
C THR A 236 2.29 4.01 -11.50
N TYR A 237 1.21 3.66 -10.79
CA TYR A 237 0.09 4.56 -10.55
C TYR A 237 0.39 5.58 -9.44
N PHE A 238 1.06 5.17 -8.36
CA PHE A 238 1.38 6.01 -7.22
C PHE A 238 2.80 6.57 -7.32
N SER A 239 3.79 5.83 -6.82
CA SER A 239 5.19 6.22 -6.88
C SER A 239 6.06 5.05 -6.44
N HIS A 240 7.22 4.88 -7.07
CA HIS A 240 8.27 3.98 -6.57
C HIS A 240 8.98 4.53 -5.32
N SER A 241 8.73 5.78 -4.95
CA SER A 241 9.34 6.48 -3.81
C SER A 241 8.33 6.71 -2.68
N MET A 242 7.20 6.01 -2.69
CA MET A 242 6.18 6.03 -1.65
C MET A 242 6.24 4.74 -0.83
N ALA A 243 6.15 4.85 0.50
CA ALA A 243 5.87 3.71 1.35
C ALA A 243 4.37 3.41 1.35
N PHE A 244 4.01 2.13 1.23
CA PHE A 244 2.62 1.67 1.28
C PHE A 244 2.22 1.25 2.70
N GLY A 245 1.07 1.72 3.16
CA GLY A 245 0.57 1.58 4.53
C GLY A 245 0.37 0.12 4.95
N GLY A 246 -0.13 -0.72 4.04
CA GLY A 246 -0.29 -2.15 4.29
C GLY A 246 1.02 -2.91 4.56
N GLY A 247 2.17 -2.36 4.16
CA GLY A 247 3.49 -2.89 4.53
C GLY A 247 4.11 -2.24 5.75
N GLY A 248 3.45 -1.24 6.32
CA GLY A 248 3.93 -0.40 7.40
C GLY A 248 4.70 0.83 6.93
N ILE A 249 4.64 1.89 7.73
CA ILE A 249 5.38 3.14 7.53
C ILE A 249 5.98 3.56 8.86
N ALA A 250 7.28 3.90 8.92
CA ALA A 250 7.88 4.49 10.10
C ALA A 250 8.35 5.92 9.84
N ILE A 251 8.03 6.82 10.76
CA ILE A 251 8.29 8.26 10.69
C ILE A 251 9.00 8.67 11.98
N SER A 252 10.13 9.35 11.87
CA SER A 252 10.84 9.87 13.05
C SER A 252 10.09 11.04 13.69
N TYR A 253 10.36 11.32 14.96
CA TYR A 253 9.69 12.37 15.71
C TYR A 253 9.74 13.77 15.04
N PRO A 254 10.90 14.28 14.56
CA PRO A 254 10.96 15.59 13.89
C PRO A 254 10.14 15.66 12.60
N LEU A 255 10.06 14.54 11.86
CA LEU A 255 9.23 14.48 10.65
C LEU A 255 7.74 14.49 11.02
N ALA A 256 7.33 13.71 12.04
CA ALA A 256 5.94 13.73 12.52
C ALA A 256 5.54 15.13 13.03
N GLU A 257 6.43 15.82 13.75
CA GLU A 257 6.21 17.21 14.18
C GLU A 257 5.99 18.13 12.97
N SER A 258 6.84 18.04 11.96
CA SER A 258 6.76 18.86 10.75
C SER A 258 5.49 18.60 9.97
N ILE A 259 5.11 17.32 9.79
CA ILE A 259 3.83 16.93 9.19
C ILE A 259 2.66 17.52 10.00
N SER A 260 2.68 17.41 11.33
CA SER A 260 1.57 17.85 12.19
C SER A 260 1.21 19.33 11.99
N LYS A 261 2.23 20.17 11.73
CA LYS A 261 2.12 21.62 11.52
C LYS A 261 1.51 21.99 10.16
N MET A 262 1.75 21.20 9.12
CA MET A 262 1.36 21.55 7.74
C MET A 262 0.31 20.63 7.09
N GLN A 263 0.07 19.44 7.64
CA GLN A 263 -0.68 18.36 6.95
C GLN A 263 -2.05 18.81 6.45
N ASP A 264 -2.82 19.54 7.25
CA ASP A 264 -4.18 19.92 6.85
C ASP A 264 -4.17 20.82 5.61
N GLU A 265 -3.22 21.76 5.52
CA GLU A 265 -3.09 22.62 4.35
C GLU A 265 -2.63 21.83 3.11
N CYS A 266 -1.76 20.84 3.31
CA CYS A 266 -1.37 19.91 2.25
C CYS A 266 -2.56 19.09 1.74
N LEU A 267 -3.40 18.57 2.63
CA LEU A 267 -4.58 17.80 2.23
C LEU A 267 -5.55 18.64 1.37
N GLU A 268 -5.72 19.93 1.67
CA GLU A 268 -6.53 20.85 0.84
C GLU A 268 -5.91 21.10 -0.54
N ARG A 269 -4.58 21.07 -0.68
CA ARG A 269 -3.90 21.19 -1.99
C ARG A 269 -4.08 19.96 -2.86
N TYR A 270 -4.34 18.79 -2.26
CA TYR A 270 -4.39 17.50 -2.94
C TYR A 270 -5.74 16.77 -2.84
N PRO A 271 -6.88 17.41 -3.19
CA PRO A 271 -8.21 16.82 -3.04
C PRO A 271 -8.46 15.65 -4.01
N LYS A 272 -7.59 15.46 -5.02
CA LYS A 272 -7.69 14.45 -6.08
C LYS A 272 -6.91 13.17 -5.78
N LEU A 273 -6.07 13.13 -4.76
CA LEU A 273 -5.29 11.93 -4.44
C LEU A 273 -6.20 10.79 -3.97
N TYR A 274 -5.74 9.55 -4.14
CA TYR A 274 -6.61 8.37 -4.00
C TYR A 274 -6.80 7.98 -2.53
N GLY A 275 -5.73 7.53 -1.87
CA GLY A 275 -5.76 6.94 -0.53
C GLY A 275 -5.02 7.76 0.51
N SER A 276 -4.82 7.17 1.69
CA SER A 276 -4.06 7.77 2.79
C SER A 276 -2.58 7.92 2.47
N ASP A 277 -1.98 6.87 1.91
CA ASP A 277 -0.53 6.78 1.73
C ASP A 277 -0.06 7.76 0.66
N ASP A 278 -0.83 7.87 -0.43
CA ASP A 278 -0.66 8.84 -1.50
C ASP A 278 -0.65 10.29 -0.96
N ARG A 279 -1.58 10.60 -0.04
CA ARG A 279 -1.67 11.91 0.63
C ARG A 279 -0.50 12.16 1.57
N LEU A 280 -0.18 11.17 2.41
CA LEU A 280 0.93 11.25 3.35
C LEU A 280 2.24 11.45 2.60
N HIS A 281 2.46 10.69 1.53
CA HIS A 281 3.61 10.82 0.64
C HIS A 281 3.70 12.19 -0.01
N ALA A 282 2.59 12.75 -0.51
CA ALA A 282 2.56 14.09 -1.06
C ALA A 282 3.01 15.14 -0.01
N CYS A 283 2.49 15.06 1.22
CA CYS A 283 2.88 15.97 2.29
C CYS A 283 4.35 15.83 2.71
N ILE A 284 4.86 14.60 2.81
CA ILE A 284 6.28 14.34 3.11
C ILE A 284 7.17 14.84 1.97
N SER A 285 6.72 14.74 0.72
CA SER A 285 7.44 15.22 -0.45
C SER A 285 7.55 16.75 -0.47
N GLU A 286 6.54 17.49 0.00
CA GLU A 286 6.63 18.95 0.17
C GLU A 286 7.68 19.36 1.21
N LEU A 287 7.93 18.51 2.21
CA LEU A 287 9.00 18.69 3.19
C LEU A 287 10.38 18.28 2.63
N GLY A 288 10.44 17.73 1.43
CA GLY A 288 11.69 17.32 0.77
C GLY A 288 12.34 16.07 1.35
N VAL A 289 11.60 15.26 2.12
CA VAL A 289 12.15 14.06 2.77
C VAL A 289 11.95 12.83 1.89
N PRO A 290 13.03 12.17 1.42
CA PRO A 290 12.91 11.00 0.55
C PRO A 290 12.54 9.74 1.33
N LEU A 291 11.96 8.77 0.63
CA LEU A 291 11.75 7.42 1.17
C LEU A 291 13.09 6.72 1.40
N THR A 292 13.30 6.30 2.64
CA THR A 292 14.32 5.34 3.04
C THR A 292 13.75 3.94 2.91
N ARG A 293 14.23 3.19 1.91
CA ARG A 293 13.70 1.86 1.60
C ARG A 293 14.26 0.81 2.55
N GLU A 294 13.37 0.10 3.22
CA GLU A 294 13.70 -1.08 4.02
C GLU A 294 12.99 -2.30 3.44
N TYR A 295 13.77 -3.32 3.08
CA TYR A 295 13.24 -4.53 2.44
C TYR A 295 12.37 -5.41 3.34
N GLY A 296 12.28 -5.10 4.64
CA GLY A 296 11.40 -5.83 5.57
C GLY A 296 9.96 -5.28 5.64
N PHE A 297 9.65 -4.22 4.90
CA PHE A 297 8.31 -3.65 4.78
C PHE A 297 7.68 -4.16 3.48
N HIS A 298 6.59 -4.93 3.59
CA HIS A 298 6.00 -5.71 2.48
C HIS A 298 4.49 -5.50 2.39
N GLN A 299 3.99 -5.17 1.20
CA GLN A 299 2.55 -4.93 0.95
C GLN A 299 1.84 -6.16 0.38
#